data_AF-S2EY59-F1
#
_entry.id   AF-S2EY59-F1
#
_cell.length_a   1.000
_cell.length_b   1.000
_cell.length_c   1.000
_cell.angle_alpha   90.00
_cell.angle_beta   90.00
_cell.angle_gamma   90.00
#
_symmetry.space_group_name_H-M   'P 1'
#
loop_
_entity.id
_entity.type
_entity.pdbx_description
1 polymer ?
#
loop_
_entity_poly.entity_id
_entity_poly.type
_entity_poly.pdbx_seq_one_letter_code
_entity_poly.pdbx_strand_id
1 'polypeptide(L)'
;MNLKASRKPTALTVDIDALLQDSYLLVVELRQGASTLAGTALWDLCVKQVEHVRQLLELAGLNPRSIDHISHAQCALLDETVLRVETQARDAWTKEPLQAKFFNRHQAGEFLYEDMREVLRDPAPDPLVLTVFHRVLMLGFQGRYRDAGDPVREQLLSTFHAQVAPLGISRSLATTVKIGQRLRMRLWPHSPLAHGLLVGLLFVGLWWGLDQLLANLLNSVLPGEA
;
A
#
# COMPACT_ATOMS: atom_id res chain seq x y z
N MET A 1 -39.43 -39.73 25.21
CA MET A 1 -37.98 -39.48 25.33
C MET A 1 -37.63 -38.34 24.37
N ASN A 2 -37.31 -37.16 24.89
CA ASN A 2 -37.05 -35.96 24.10
C ASN A 2 -35.54 -35.65 24.22
N LEU A 3 -34.78 -35.89 23.16
CA LEU A 3 -33.36 -35.57 23.11
C LEU A 3 -33.23 -34.06 22.93
N LYS A 4 -32.94 -33.35 24.02
CA LYS A 4 -32.47 -31.97 23.96
C LYS A 4 -31.16 -31.96 23.17
N ALA A 5 -31.23 -31.54 21.91
CA ALA A 5 -30.05 -31.23 21.12
C ALA A 5 -29.28 -30.11 21.86
N SER A 6 -28.13 -30.46 22.40
CA SER A 6 -27.19 -29.53 23.01
C SER A 6 -26.68 -28.59 21.93
N ARG A 7 -27.30 -27.41 21.80
CA ARG A 7 -26.82 -26.33 20.94
C ARG A 7 -25.48 -25.86 21.51
N LYS A 8 -24.37 -26.31 20.92
CA LYS A 8 -23.03 -25.78 21.23
C LYS A 8 -23.07 -24.25 21.01
N PRO A 9 -22.45 -23.45 21.89
CA PRO A 9 -22.36 -22.01 21.66
C PRO A 9 -21.59 -21.79 20.37
N THR A 10 -22.20 -21.07 19.42
CA THR A 10 -21.51 -20.60 18.22
C THR A 10 -20.38 -19.69 18.69
N ALA A 11 -19.13 -20.09 18.46
CA ALA A 11 -17.98 -19.23 18.73
C ALA A 11 -18.20 -17.88 18.03
N LEU A 12 -17.96 -16.78 18.75
CA LEU A 12 -17.99 -15.43 18.18
C LEU A 12 -17.04 -15.44 16.96
N THR A 13 -17.59 -15.27 15.77
CA THR A 13 -16.79 -15.17 14.55
C THR A 13 -16.05 -13.84 14.58
N VAL A 14 -14.72 -13.89 14.74
CA VAL A 14 -13.88 -12.69 14.71
C VAL A 14 -13.95 -12.07 13.32
N ASP A 15 -14.40 -10.82 13.24
CA ASP A 15 -14.25 -9.99 12.05
C ASP A 15 -12.85 -9.38 12.05
N ILE A 16 -11.92 -10.03 11.36
CA ILE A 16 -10.51 -9.64 11.35
C ILE A 16 -10.27 -8.33 10.59
N ASP A 17 -11.08 -8.05 9.56
CA ASP A 17 -10.97 -6.81 8.79
C ASP A 17 -11.45 -5.62 9.64
N ALA A 18 -12.52 -5.78 10.43
CA ALA A 18 -12.95 -4.78 11.40
C ALA A 18 -11.94 -4.59 12.54
N LEU A 19 -11.34 -5.68 13.04
CA LEU A 19 -10.35 -5.64 14.11
C LEU A 19 -9.07 -4.88 13.72
N LEU A 20 -8.61 -5.02 12.47
CA LEU A 20 -7.41 -4.36 11.96
C LEU A 20 -7.69 -3.05 11.21
N GLN A 21 -8.95 -2.62 11.17
CA GLN A 21 -9.38 -1.45 10.40
C GLN A 21 -8.58 -0.19 10.74
N ASP A 22 -8.34 0.09 12.02
CA ASP A 22 -7.59 1.28 12.46
C ASP A 22 -6.14 1.25 11.98
N SER A 23 -5.49 0.07 12.00
CA SER A 23 -4.14 -0.08 11.46
C SER A 23 -4.11 0.09 9.94
N TYR A 24 -5.10 -0.45 9.22
CA TYR A 24 -5.20 -0.29 7.78
C TYR A 24 -5.43 1.17 7.37
N LEU A 25 -6.32 1.88 8.06
CA LEU A 25 -6.57 3.30 7.83
C LEU A 25 -5.33 4.14 8.11
N LEU A 26 -4.65 3.88 9.22
CA LEU A 26 -3.40 4.58 9.56
C LEU A 26 -2.33 4.40 8.48
N VAL A 27 -2.18 3.19 7.93
CA VAL A 27 -1.26 2.92 6.81
C VAL A 27 -1.62 3.77 5.59
N VAL A 28 -2.91 3.87 5.25
CA VAL A 28 -3.38 4.70 4.13
C VAL A 28 -3.12 6.18 4.39
N GLU A 29 -3.40 6.68 5.59
CA GLU A 29 -3.17 8.07 6.00
C GLU A 29 -1.68 8.44 5.94
N LEU A 30 -0.81 7.58 6.46
CA LEU A 30 0.65 7.78 6.44
C LEU A 30 1.17 7.85 5.01
N ARG A 31 0.74 6.95 4.13
CA ARG A 31 1.14 6.94 2.71
C ARG A 31 0.65 8.16 1.95
N GLN A 32 -0.46 8.76 2.37
CA GLN A 32 -0.98 10.00 1.80
C GLN A 32 -0.36 11.27 2.41
N GLY A 33 0.50 11.13 3.42
CA GLY A 33 1.07 12.26 4.15
C GLY A 33 0.05 13.03 4.99
N ALA A 34 -1.06 12.39 5.36
CA ALA A 34 -2.16 13.00 6.11
C ALA A 34 -2.01 12.91 7.63
N SER A 35 -1.03 12.14 8.13
CA SER A 35 -0.84 11.95 9.57
C SER A 35 -0.25 13.20 10.23
N THR A 36 -0.89 13.64 11.30
CA THR A 36 -0.46 14.78 12.13
C THR A 36 0.33 14.36 13.37
N LEU A 37 0.46 13.04 13.60
CA LEU A 37 1.17 12.50 14.76
C LEU A 37 2.69 12.64 14.58
N ALA A 38 3.34 13.20 15.59
CA ALA A 38 4.77 13.48 15.60
C ALA A 38 5.50 12.73 16.72
N GLY A 39 6.81 12.52 16.55
CA GLY A 39 7.67 11.93 17.57
C GLY A 39 7.24 10.52 17.97
N THR A 40 7.26 10.23 19.27
CA THR A 40 6.95 8.90 19.82
C THR A 40 5.45 8.57 19.85
N ALA A 41 4.57 9.56 19.71
CA ALA A 41 3.13 9.37 19.84
C ALA A 41 2.56 8.39 18.81
N LEU A 42 3.08 8.40 17.57
CA LEU A 42 2.70 7.45 16.53
C LEU A 42 3.13 6.02 16.89
N TRP A 43 4.33 5.87 17.45
CA TRP A 43 4.84 4.57 17.86
C TRP A 43 4.03 4.01 19.04
N ASP A 44 3.75 4.84 20.05
CA ASP A 44 2.93 4.45 21.21
C ASP A 44 1.51 4.03 20.79
N LEU A 45 0.93 4.73 19.79
CA LEU A 45 -0.35 4.36 19.20
C LEU A 45 -0.28 2.96 18.56
N CYS A 46 0.71 2.72 17.71
CA CYS A 46 0.84 1.43 17.02
C CYS A 46 1.11 0.27 17.99
N VAL A 47 1.90 0.49 19.04
CA VAL A 47 2.10 -0.49 20.11
C VAL A 47 0.76 -0.86 20.75
N LYS A 48 -0.05 0.14 21.14
CA LYS A 48 -1.38 -0.10 21.71
C LYS A 48 -2.31 -0.83 20.75
N GLN A 49 -2.27 -0.51 19.46
CA GLN A 49 -3.08 -1.20 18.46
C GLN A 49 -2.68 -2.68 18.36
N VAL A 50 -1.38 -3.00 18.31
CA VAL A 50 -0.91 -4.40 18.25
C VAL A 50 -1.29 -5.16 19.52
N GLU A 51 -1.07 -4.57 20.70
CA GLU A 51 -1.45 -5.18 21.99
C GLU A 51 -2.97 -5.44 22.06
N HIS A 52 -3.78 -4.48 21.63
CA HIS A 52 -5.23 -4.62 21.60
C HIS A 52 -5.70 -5.73 20.68
N VAL A 53 -5.15 -5.81 19.46
CA VAL A 53 -5.45 -6.88 18.50
C VAL A 53 -5.09 -8.24 19.09
N ARG A 54 -3.88 -8.38 19.65
CA ARG A 54 -3.44 -9.63 20.30
C ARG A 54 -4.40 -10.07 21.41
N GLN A 55 -4.73 -9.15 22.32
CA GLN A 55 -5.64 -9.43 23.42
C GLN A 55 -7.03 -9.89 22.94
N LEU A 56 -7.59 -9.24 21.92
CA LEU A 56 -8.90 -9.63 21.39
C LEU A 56 -8.87 -10.98 20.69
N LEU A 57 -7.79 -11.31 19.98
CA LEU A 57 -7.61 -12.63 19.35
C LEU A 57 -7.44 -13.74 20.40
N GLU A 58 -6.70 -13.47 21.49
CA GLU A 58 -6.56 -14.38 22.63
C GLU A 58 -7.92 -14.63 23.30
N LEU A 59 -8.69 -13.58 23.58
CA LEU A 59 -10.04 -13.69 24.15
C LEU A 59 -11.01 -14.43 23.23
N ALA A 60 -10.83 -14.33 21.91
CA ALA A 60 -11.58 -15.09 20.93
C ALA A 60 -11.13 -16.56 20.80
N GLY A 61 -10.08 -16.97 21.52
CA GLY A 61 -9.60 -18.35 21.56
C GLY A 61 -8.78 -18.77 20.34
N LEU A 62 -8.19 -17.81 19.61
CA LEU A 62 -7.26 -18.15 18.54
C LEU A 62 -6.01 -18.82 19.10
N ASN A 63 -5.43 -19.73 18.32
CA ASN A 63 -4.18 -20.37 18.70
C ASN A 63 -3.02 -19.34 18.65
N PRO A 64 -1.97 -19.52 19.48
CA PRO A 64 -0.85 -18.58 19.55
C PRO A 64 -0.13 -18.34 18.22
N ARG A 65 -0.02 -19.38 17.37
CA ARG A 65 0.66 -19.26 16.06
C ARG A 65 -0.12 -18.36 15.11
N SER A 66 -1.45 -18.45 15.07
CA SER A 66 -2.29 -17.54 14.30
C SER A 66 -2.18 -16.10 14.82
N ILE A 67 -2.17 -15.91 16.14
CA ILE A 67 -2.01 -14.59 16.77
C ILE A 67 -0.67 -13.98 16.36
N ASP A 68 0.41 -14.77 16.39
CA ASP A 68 1.74 -14.32 16.00
C ASP A 68 1.83 -14.00 14.51
N HIS A 69 1.27 -14.82 13.62
CA HIS A 69 1.23 -14.50 12.18
C HIS A 69 0.46 -13.20 11.90
N ILE A 70 -0.70 -13.02 12.52
CA ILE A 70 -1.52 -11.80 12.35
C ILE A 70 -0.77 -10.58 12.88
N SER A 71 -0.22 -10.67 14.08
CA SER A 71 0.53 -9.58 14.72
C SER A 71 1.79 -9.23 13.94
N HIS A 72 2.47 -10.24 13.40
CA HIS A 72 3.68 -10.05 12.61
C HIS A 72 3.38 -9.33 11.31
N ALA A 73 2.31 -9.72 10.60
CA ALA A 73 1.85 -9.02 9.40
C ALA A 73 1.47 -7.56 9.67
N GLN A 74 0.75 -7.29 10.77
CA GLN A 74 0.41 -5.93 11.20
C GLN A 74 1.66 -5.09 11.46
N CYS A 75 2.61 -5.62 12.24
CA CYS A 75 3.87 -4.94 12.55
C CYS A 75 4.69 -4.67 11.29
N ALA A 76 4.83 -5.67 10.41
CA ALA A 76 5.59 -5.55 9.16
C ALA A 76 5.04 -4.45 8.25
N LEU A 77 3.72 -4.37 8.11
CA LEU A 77 3.08 -3.35 7.28
C LEU A 77 3.28 -1.94 7.87
N LEU A 78 3.11 -1.79 9.18
CA LEU A 78 3.28 -0.52 9.87
C LEU A 78 4.75 -0.05 9.84
N ASP A 79 5.69 -0.94 10.16
CA ASP A 79 7.13 -0.67 10.14
C ASP A 79 7.58 -0.25 8.74
N GLU A 80 7.23 -1.02 7.71
CA GLU A 80 7.57 -0.67 6.33
C GLU A 80 6.96 0.69 5.93
N THR A 81 5.71 0.94 6.32
CA THR A 81 5.04 2.19 5.95
C THR A 81 5.71 3.39 6.60
N VAL A 82 6.00 3.35 7.89
CA VAL A 82 6.65 4.46 8.60
C VAL A 82 8.08 4.67 8.10
N LEU A 83 8.84 3.59 7.87
CA LEU A 83 10.22 3.68 7.41
C LEU A 83 10.36 4.15 5.95
N ARG A 84 9.30 4.09 5.14
CA ARG A 84 9.27 4.57 3.75
C ARG A 84 8.81 6.02 3.61
N VAL A 85 8.07 6.56 4.57
CA VAL A 85 7.55 7.93 4.51
C VAL A 85 8.46 8.86 5.33
N GLU A 86 8.70 10.07 4.83
CA GLU A 86 9.42 11.09 5.61
C GLU A 86 8.50 11.62 6.73
N THR A 87 8.65 11.07 7.94
CA THR A 87 7.89 11.45 9.13
C THR A 87 8.82 11.78 10.31
N GLN A 88 8.39 12.69 11.17
CA GLN A 88 9.08 13.02 12.42
C GLN A 88 9.13 11.84 13.41
N ALA A 89 8.32 10.80 13.20
CA ALA A 89 8.34 9.59 13.99
C ALA A 89 9.50 8.63 13.62
N ARG A 90 10.17 8.86 12.48
CA ARG A 90 11.17 7.93 11.92
C ARG A 90 12.37 7.70 12.83
N ASP A 91 12.81 8.74 13.54
CA ASP A 91 13.96 8.65 14.46
C ASP A 91 13.67 7.74 15.65
N ALA A 92 12.46 7.83 16.22
CA ALA A 92 12.02 6.94 17.28
C ALA A 92 11.87 5.50 16.75
N TRP A 93 11.29 5.37 15.55
CA TRP A 93 11.05 4.08 14.89
C TRP A 93 12.33 3.32 14.54
N THR A 94 13.40 4.04 14.19
CA THR A 94 14.70 3.44 13.84
C THR A 94 15.37 2.80 15.05
N LYS A 95 15.08 3.28 16.26
CA LYS A 95 15.65 2.71 17.50
C LYS A 95 15.04 1.36 17.84
N GLU A 96 13.71 1.25 17.75
CA GLU A 96 12.98 0.03 18.06
C GLU A 96 11.73 -0.08 17.17
N PRO A 97 11.83 -0.71 15.98
CA PRO A 97 10.66 -1.03 15.17
C PRO A 97 9.70 -1.97 15.91
N LEU A 98 8.43 -2.00 15.51
CA LEU A 98 7.43 -2.88 16.15
C LEU A 98 7.83 -4.35 16.03
N GLN A 99 8.39 -4.75 14.89
CA GLN A 99 8.89 -6.11 14.69
C GLN A 99 10.05 -6.46 15.64
N ALA A 100 10.90 -5.48 16.01
CA ALA A 100 11.91 -5.68 17.04
C ALA A 100 11.27 -5.80 18.43
N LYS A 101 10.33 -4.91 18.77
CA LYS A 101 9.63 -4.92 20.07
C LYS A 101 8.88 -6.23 20.34
N PHE A 102 8.09 -6.71 19.37
CA PHE A 102 7.17 -7.83 19.57
C PHE A 102 7.78 -9.20 19.22
N PHE A 103 8.75 -9.25 18.31
CA PHE A 103 9.31 -10.51 17.82
C PHE A 103 10.82 -10.66 18.05
N ASN A 104 11.48 -9.63 18.57
CA ASN A 104 12.94 -9.60 18.75
C ASN A 104 13.70 -9.92 17.45
N ARG A 105 13.18 -9.47 16.30
CA ARG A 105 13.79 -9.67 14.96
C ARG A 105 14.14 -8.32 14.33
N HIS A 106 15.41 -8.12 13.97
CA HIS A 106 15.89 -6.91 13.31
C HIS A 106 15.79 -6.93 11.76
N GLN A 107 15.38 -8.04 11.14
CA GLN A 107 15.33 -8.23 9.68
C GLN A 107 13.96 -8.66 9.17
N ALA A 108 12.94 -7.89 9.51
CA ALA A 108 11.59 -8.42 9.53
C ALA A 108 10.77 -8.23 8.24
N GLY A 109 11.33 -7.53 7.24
CA GLY A 109 10.79 -7.48 5.86
C GLY A 109 10.99 -8.78 5.04
N GLU A 110 11.89 -9.67 5.46
CA GLU A 110 12.15 -10.97 4.81
C GLU A 110 11.20 -12.07 5.32
N PHE A 111 10.98 -12.10 6.65
CA PHE A 111 10.30 -13.21 7.31
C PHE A 111 8.82 -13.31 6.97
N LEU A 112 8.12 -12.20 6.69
CA LEU A 112 6.68 -12.29 6.41
C LEU A 112 6.38 -13.11 5.14
N TYR A 113 7.24 -13.05 4.13
CA TYR A 113 7.11 -13.89 2.93
C TYR A 113 7.44 -15.37 3.19
N GLU A 114 8.21 -15.67 4.22
CA GLU A 114 8.45 -17.04 4.68
C GLU A 114 7.21 -17.56 5.41
N ASP A 115 6.65 -16.80 6.35
CA ASP A 115 5.42 -17.12 7.05
C ASP A 115 4.26 -17.35 6.07
N MET A 116 4.12 -16.49 5.04
CA MET A 116 3.13 -16.65 3.98
C MET A 116 3.27 -18.00 3.25
N ARG A 117 4.51 -18.38 2.90
CA ARG A 117 4.78 -19.65 2.21
C ARG A 117 4.59 -20.85 3.13
N GLU A 118 4.90 -20.71 4.41
CA GLU A 118 4.68 -21.73 5.42
C GLU A 118 3.19 -22.00 5.62
N VAL A 119 2.39 -20.94 5.81
CA VAL A 119 0.93 -21.05 5.97
C VAL A 119 0.28 -21.65 4.72
N LEU A 120 0.71 -21.28 3.52
CA LEU A 120 0.19 -21.85 2.27
C LEU A 120 0.52 -23.34 2.06
N ARG A 121 1.49 -23.89 2.80
CA ARG A 121 1.79 -25.34 2.78
C ARG A 121 0.96 -26.12 3.80
N ASP A 122 0.34 -25.44 4.76
CA ASP A 122 -0.56 -26.08 5.71
C ASP A 122 -1.79 -26.60 4.97
N PRO A 123 -2.22 -27.87 5.16
CA PRO A 123 -3.43 -28.39 4.54
C PRO A 123 -4.72 -27.71 5.05
N ALA A 124 -4.69 -27.07 6.21
CA ALA A 124 -5.85 -26.41 6.80
C ALA A 124 -5.43 -25.10 7.50
N PRO A 125 -4.98 -24.08 6.73
CA PRO A 125 -4.54 -22.81 7.29
C PRO A 125 -5.70 -22.04 7.91
N ASP A 126 -5.40 -21.25 8.94
CA ASP A 126 -6.38 -20.37 9.58
C ASP A 126 -6.87 -19.29 8.58
N PRO A 127 -8.18 -19.22 8.28
CA PRO A 127 -8.73 -18.26 7.33
C PRO A 127 -8.47 -16.80 7.71
N LEU A 128 -8.36 -16.49 9.01
CA LEU A 128 -8.08 -15.13 9.48
C LEU A 128 -6.64 -14.75 9.14
N VAL A 129 -5.69 -15.67 9.28
CA VAL A 129 -4.29 -15.45 8.88
C VAL A 129 -4.18 -15.22 7.38
N LEU A 130 -4.83 -16.07 6.57
CA LEU A 130 -4.88 -15.89 5.11
C LEU A 130 -5.44 -14.51 4.74
N THR A 131 -6.50 -14.08 5.43
CA THR A 131 -7.14 -12.78 5.20
C THR A 131 -6.16 -11.63 5.48
N VAL A 132 -5.46 -11.65 6.61
CA VAL A 132 -4.49 -10.61 6.97
C VAL A 132 -3.31 -10.57 6.00
N PHE A 133 -2.76 -11.73 5.63
CA PHE A 133 -1.69 -11.80 4.63
C PHE A 133 -2.11 -11.25 3.27
N HIS A 134 -3.34 -11.53 2.85
CA HIS A 134 -3.93 -10.91 1.66
C HIS A 134 -4.06 -9.38 1.82
N ARG A 135 -4.59 -8.89 2.95
CA ARG A 135 -4.79 -7.45 3.17
C ARG A 135 -3.48 -6.67 3.18
N VAL A 136 -2.43 -7.17 3.84
CA VAL A 136 -1.15 -6.45 3.87
C VAL A 136 -0.51 -6.38 2.48
N LEU A 137 -0.64 -7.42 1.65
CA LEU A 137 -0.21 -7.38 0.25
C LEU A 137 -1.05 -6.38 -0.56
N MET A 138 -2.38 -6.38 -0.41
CA MET A 138 -3.28 -5.40 -1.06
C MET A 138 -2.98 -3.96 -0.63
N LEU A 139 -2.59 -3.75 0.62
CA LEU A 139 -2.13 -2.48 1.14
C LEU A 139 -0.71 -2.14 0.68
N GLY A 140 -0.11 -2.92 -0.22
CA GLY A 140 1.16 -2.62 -0.86
C GLY A 140 2.37 -2.87 0.04
N PHE A 141 2.30 -3.86 0.93
CA PHE A 141 3.52 -4.41 1.53
C PHE A 141 4.43 -4.97 0.43
N GLN A 142 5.70 -4.56 0.45
CA GLN A 142 6.73 -4.98 -0.50
C GLN A 142 7.77 -5.89 0.17
N GLY A 143 8.12 -5.62 1.42
CA GLY A 143 9.16 -6.33 2.16
C GLY A 143 10.48 -6.31 1.39
N ARG A 144 11.05 -7.50 1.18
CA ARG A 144 12.28 -7.70 0.41
C ARG A 144 12.22 -7.35 -1.07
N TYR A 145 11.02 -7.27 -1.63
CA TYR A 145 10.86 -7.00 -3.05
C TYR A 145 10.92 -5.49 -3.29
N ARG A 146 11.58 -5.09 -4.38
CA ARG A 146 11.84 -3.67 -4.68
C ARG A 146 10.70 -3.02 -5.45
N ASP A 147 9.84 -3.82 -6.08
CA ASP A 147 8.75 -3.38 -6.93
C ASP A 147 7.43 -4.03 -6.48
N ALA A 148 6.35 -3.27 -6.56
CA ALA A 148 5.00 -3.79 -6.41
C ALA A 148 4.70 -4.85 -7.48
N GLY A 149 5.24 -4.71 -8.69
CA GLY A 149 5.07 -5.65 -9.79
C GLY A 149 5.97 -6.90 -9.74
N ASP A 150 6.64 -7.18 -8.62
CA ASP A 150 7.48 -8.38 -8.51
C ASP A 150 6.64 -9.66 -8.74
N PRO A 151 7.08 -10.58 -9.62
CA PRO A 151 6.29 -11.75 -10.00
C PRO A 151 6.00 -12.68 -8.82
N VAL A 152 6.91 -12.78 -7.84
CA VAL A 152 6.70 -13.63 -6.66
C VAL A 152 5.64 -13.01 -5.75
N ARG A 153 5.65 -11.69 -5.59
CA ARG A 153 4.63 -10.97 -4.83
C ARG A 153 3.25 -11.11 -5.49
N GLU A 154 3.15 -10.91 -6.80
CA GLU A 154 1.89 -11.05 -7.55
C GLU A 154 1.36 -12.49 -7.55
N GLN A 155 2.24 -13.49 -7.61
CA GLN A 155 1.85 -14.89 -7.47
C GLN A 155 1.28 -15.19 -6.08
N LEU A 156 1.90 -14.70 -5.01
CA LEU A 156 1.36 -14.88 -3.65
C LEU A 156 0.03 -14.15 -3.49
N LEU A 157 -0.07 -12.90 -3.97
CA LEU A 157 -1.29 -12.12 -3.90
C LEU A 157 -2.45 -12.83 -4.60
N SER A 158 -2.25 -13.34 -5.83
CA SER A 158 -3.26 -14.10 -6.56
C SER A 158 -3.63 -15.42 -5.87
N THR A 159 -2.66 -16.11 -5.26
CA THR A 159 -2.90 -17.33 -4.49
C THR A 159 -3.80 -17.06 -3.28
N PHE A 160 -3.52 -15.99 -2.53
CA PHE A 160 -4.36 -15.60 -1.40
C PHE A 160 -5.73 -15.08 -1.85
N HIS A 161 -5.78 -14.32 -2.96
CA HIS A 161 -7.03 -13.79 -3.52
C HIS A 161 -8.04 -14.90 -3.84
N ALA A 162 -7.57 -16.05 -4.32
CA ALA A 162 -8.43 -17.21 -4.60
C ALA A 162 -9.01 -17.88 -3.34
N GLN A 163 -8.43 -17.65 -2.16
CA GLN A 163 -8.80 -18.33 -0.91
C GLN A 163 -9.53 -17.40 0.08
N VAL A 164 -9.43 -16.09 -0.09
CA VAL A 164 -9.92 -15.09 0.85
C VAL A 164 -11.17 -14.40 0.29
N ALA A 165 -12.18 -14.25 1.13
CA ALA A 165 -13.38 -13.50 0.75
C ALA A 165 -13.04 -12.04 0.42
N PRO A 166 -13.72 -11.43 -0.58
CA PRO A 166 -13.61 -10.00 -0.83
C PRO A 166 -13.84 -9.19 0.44
N LEU A 167 -13.16 -8.05 0.56
CA LEU A 167 -13.38 -7.12 1.65
C LEU A 167 -14.87 -6.75 1.71
N GLY A 168 -15.54 -7.13 2.79
CA GLY A 168 -16.89 -6.67 3.07
C GLY A 168 -16.82 -5.21 3.50
N ILE A 169 -17.27 -4.29 2.65
CA ILE A 169 -17.41 -2.87 3.04
C ILE A 169 -18.69 -2.77 3.90
N SER A 170 -18.62 -3.28 5.14
CA SER A 170 -19.72 -3.31 6.10
C SER A 170 -19.73 -2.05 6.97
N ARG A 171 -19.79 -0.90 6.30
CA ARG A 171 -20.29 0.39 6.81
C ARG A 171 -20.32 1.31 5.61
N SER A 172 -21.46 1.90 5.31
CA SER A 172 -21.50 3.05 4.41
C SER A 172 -20.63 4.11 5.07
N LEU A 173 -19.37 4.16 4.67
CA LEU A 173 -18.50 5.27 4.96
C LEU A 173 -19.21 6.47 4.35
N ALA A 174 -19.93 7.23 5.18
CA ALA A 174 -20.38 8.57 4.88
C ALA A 174 -19.16 9.50 4.86
N THR A 175 -18.10 9.07 4.18
CA THR A 175 -17.06 9.95 3.74
C THR A 175 -17.69 10.72 2.59
N THR A 176 -18.18 11.91 2.90
CA THR A 176 -18.10 13.03 1.95
C THR A 176 -16.62 13.39 1.73
N VAL A 177 -15.80 12.38 1.43
CA VAL A 177 -14.51 12.60 0.80
C VAL A 177 -14.92 13.01 -0.60
N LYS A 178 -14.68 14.28 -0.93
CA LYS A 178 -14.45 14.63 -2.31
C LYS A 178 -13.28 13.74 -2.75
N ILE A 179 -13.59 12.57 -3.32
CA ILE A 179 -12.66 11.75 -4.09
C ILE A 179 -12.46 12.52 -5.39
N GLY A 180 -11.90 13.72 -5.25
CA GLY A 180 -11.42 14.56 -6.32
C GLY A 180 -10.00 14.12 -6.58
N GLN A 181 -9.85 13.19 -7.52
CA GLN A 181 -8.76 13.27 -8.49
C GLN A 181 -7.34 13.46 -7.94
N ARG A 182 -6.80 12.56 -7.09
CA ARG A 182 -5.35 12.59 -6.80
C ARG A 182 -4.63 11.23 -6.82
N LEU A 183 -5.27 10.17 -7.31
CA LEU A 183 -4.55 9.03 -7.90
C LEU A 183 -4.36 9.27 -9.41
N ARG A 184 -3.68 10.36 -9.73
CA ARG A 184 -2.97 10.51 -11.00
C ARG A 184 -1.50 10.56 -10.61
N MET A 185 -0.81 9.43 -10.75
CA MET A 185 0.57 9.48 -11.19
C MET A 185 0.63 10.57 -12.27
N ARG A 186 1.53 11.52 -12.11
CA ARG A 186 1.82 12.56 -13.09
C ARG A 186 2.54 11.94 -14.29
N LEU A 187 1.93 10.93 -14.90
CA LEU A 187 2.11 10.59 -16.29
C LEU A 187 1.47 11.74 -17.06
N TRP A 188 2.33 12.66 -17.50
CA TRP A 188 1.97 13.56 -18.58
C TRP A 188 1.38 12.69 -19.70
N PRO A 189 0.14 12.89 -20.17
CA PRO A 189 -0.29 12.20 -21.37
C PRO A 189 0.54 12.78 -22.50
N HIS A 190 1.64 12.12 -22.86
CA HIS A 190 2.29 12.33 -24.13
C HIS A 190 1.33 11.82 -25.20
N SER A 191 0.42 12.68 -25.65
CA SER A 191 -0.32 12.39 -26.87
C SER A 191 0.69 12.52 -28.03
N PRO A 192 0.98 11.44 -28.78
CA PRO A 192 1.94 11.50 -29.88
C PRO A 192 1.52 12.53 -30.94
N LEU A 193 0.22 12.79 -31.06
CA LEU A 193 -0.35 13.82 -31.93
C LEU A 193 0.02 15.25 -31.51
N ALA A 194 0.10 15.56 -30.21
CA ALA A 194 0.48 16.90 -29.76
C ALA A 194 1.96 17.19 -30.04
N HIS A 195 2.82 16.17 -29.89
CA HIS A 195 4.24 16.28 -30.25
C HIS A 195 4.43 16.48 -31.76
N GLY A 196 3.66 15.76 -32.59
CA GLY A 196 3.67 15.96 -34.05
C GLY A 196 3.26 17.37 -34.45
N LEU A 197 2.19 17.92 -33.86
CA LEU A 197 1.76 19.30 -34.10
C LEU A 197 2.80 20.34 -33.66
N LEU A 198 3.41 20.14 -32.49
CA LEU A 198 4.42 21.06 -31.96
C LEU A 198 5.68 21.08 -32.85
N VAL A 199 6.18 19.91 -33.25
CA VAL A 199 7.33 19.80 -34.15
C VAL A 199 7.00 20.42 -35.51
N GLY A 200 5.81 20.16 -36.06
CA GLY A 200 5.37 20.75 -37.31
C GLY A 200 5.32 22.29 -37.26
N LEU A 201 4.74 22.86 -36.20
CA LEU A 201 4.68 24.31 -36.01
C LEU A 201 6.06 24.96 -35.88
N LEU A 202 6.97 24.33 -35.13
CA LEU A 202 8.36 24.81 -35.01
C LEU A 202 9.07 24.77 -36.36
N PHE A 203 8.87 23.73 -37.15
CA PHE A 203 9.48 23.59 -38.48
C PHE A 203 8.98 24.67 -39.45
N VAL A 204 7.66 24.92 -39.48
CA VAL A 204 7.07 25.97 -40.33
C VAL A 204 7.54 27.36 -39.89
N GLY A 205 7.58 27.63 -38.58
CA GLY A 205 8.07 28.90 -38.05
C GLY A 205 9.55 29.14 -38.38
N LEU A 206 10.39 28.11 -38.24
CA LEU A 206 11.81 28.20 -38.57
C LEU A 206 12.01 28.41 -40.08
N TRP A 207 11.25 27.70 -40.92
CA TRP A 207 11.29 27.85 -42.37
C TRP A 207 10.92 29.27 -42.79
N TRP A 208 9.81 29.79 -42.28
CA TRP A 208 9.34 31.13 -42.60
C TRP A 208 10.31 32.22 -42.10
N GLY A 209 10.89 32.04 -40.92
CA GLY A 209 11.93 32.93 -40.40
C GLY A 209 13.19 32.93 -41.27
N LEU A 210 13.66 31.75 -41.71
CA LEU A 210 14.80 31.64 -42.62
C LEU A 210 14.50 32.28 -43.97
N ASP A 211 13.31 32.10 -44.52
CA ASP A 211 12.90 32.66 -45.81
C ASP A 211 12.87 34.20 -45.76
N GLN A 212 12.29 34.77 -44.70
CA GLN A 212 12.30 36.22 -44.48
C GLN A 212 13.71 36.77 -44.29
N LEU A 213 14.56 36.04 -43.55
CA LEU A 213 15.94 36.46 -43.31
C LEU A 213 16.77 36.36 -44.60
N LEU A 214 16.55 35.31 -45.40
CA LEU A 214 17.16 35.16 -46.72
C LEU A 214 16.70 36.27 -47.66
N ALA A 215 15.40 36.59 -47.71
CA ALA A 215 14.86 37.67 -48.53
C ALA A 215 15.42 39.04 -48.13
N ASN A 216 15.52 39.31 -46.83
CA ASN A 216 16.12 40.54 -46.32
C ASN A 216 17.62 40.61 -46.65
N LEU A 217 18.36 39.51 -46.53
CA LEU A 217 19.77 39.46 -46.90
C LEU A 217 19.97 39.62 -48.41
N LEU A 218 19.14 38.98 -49.23
CA LEU A 218 19.15 39.16 -50.69
C LEU A 218 18.91 40.62 -51.07
N ASN A 219 17.91 41.27 -50.49
CA ASN A 219 17.62 42.68 -50.73
C ASN A 219 18.73 43.62 -50.23
N SER A 220 19.48 43.22 -49.20
CA SER A 220 20.60 44.00 -48.66
C SER A 220 21.90 43.85 -49.46
N VAL A 221 22.13 42.68 -50.07
CA VAL A 221 23.35 42.37 -50.84
C VAL A 221 23.19 42.67 -52.33
N LEU A 222 21.95 42.58 -52.84
CA LEU A 222 21.56 42.97 -54.19
C LEU A 222 20.41 43.98 -54.10
N PRO A 223 20.69 45.27 -53.80
CA PRO A 223 19.70 46.30 -54.07
C PRO A 223 19.44 46.24 -55.58
N GLY A 224 18.21 45.89 -55.97
CA GLY A 224 17.86 45.66 -57.36
C GLY A 224 18.36 46.77 -58.27
N GLU A 225 19.24 46.42 -59.21
CA GLU A 225 19.31 47.12 -60.49
C GLU A 225 17.92 46.95 -61.13
N ALA A 226 17.34 48.08 -61.51
CA ALA A 226 16.06 48.16 -62.23
C ALA A 226 16.09 47.39 -63.56
#